data_AF-A0A841YF80-F1
#
_entry.id   AF-A0A841YF80-F1
#
_cell.length_a   1.000
_cell.length_b   1.000
_cell.length_c   1.000
_cell.angle_alpha   90.00
_cell.angle_beta   90.00
_cell.angle_gamma   90.00
#
_symmetry.space_group_name_H-M   'P 1'
#
loop_
_entity.id
_entity.type
_entity.pdbx_description
1 polymer ?
#
loop_
_entity_poly.entity_id
_entity_poly.type
_entity_poly.pdbx_seq_one_letter_code
_entity_poly.pdbx_strand_id
1 'polypeptide(L)'
;MTGTAENKIDIFTFQRAKLLQQYCGDIFYNYENDNQFLCVLADGLGSGHEAHVAAKAVIDTVKKEPEEDLVLMMEHCNQAISGLRGAAVAIIRADFDTKKLSYVGLGNIRFYMVDNHAKLSFPLSTTGFLSGKRQHFKQKVLEFKPGSKFLIHSDGLVLKKVKNYLTSSLCVVKTGHTIERLIPDIPMDDVTFVIGKFPE
;
A
#
# COMPACT_ATOMS: atom_id res chain seq x y z
N MET A 1 -18.36 -14.37 -23.66
CA MET A 1 -18.43 -12.90 -23.56
C MET A 1 -17.97 -12.54 -22.17
N THR A 2 -16.67 -12.36 -21.99
CA THR A 2 -16.06 -11.97 -20.71
C THR A 2 -16.16 -10.45 -20.62
N GLY A 3 -17.19 -9.94 -19.95
CA GLY A 3 -17.23 -8.54 -19.58
C GLY A 3 -15.99 -8.24 -18.74
N THR A 4 -15.10 -7.40 -19.24
CA THR A 4 -14.05 -6.81 -18.43
C THR A 4 -14.74 -5.98 -17.37
N ALA A 5 -14.71 -6.42 -16.11
CA ALA A 5 -15.17 -5.62 -14.99
C ALA A 5 -14.43 -4.28 -15.03
N GLU A 6 -15.17 -3.18 -15.12
CA GLU A 6 -14.58 -1.85 -14.94
C GLU A 6 -14.16 -1.75 -13.47
N ASN A 7 -12.87 -1.49 -13.23
CA ASN A 7 -12.37 -1.22 -11.89
C ASN A 7 -13.15 -0.01 -11.31
N LYS A 8 -13.74 -0.18 -10.14
CA LYS A 8 -14.48 0.85 -9.41
C LYS A 8 -13.52 1.87 -8.79
N ILE A 9 -12.29 1.48 -8.44
CA ILE A 9 -11.29 2.42 -7.90
C ILE A 9 -10.44 3.03 -9.01
N ASP A 10 -10.43 4.36 -9.05
CA ASP A 10 -9.41 5.11 -9.80
C ASP A 10 -8.07 5.04 -9.06
N ILE A 11 -7.03 4.48 -9.67
CA ILE A 11 -5.69 4.37 -9.09
C ILE A 11 -4.61 5.00 -9.96
N PHE A 12 -3.57 5.53 -9.30
CA PHE A 12 -2.28 5.82 -9.90
C PHE A 12 -1.19 5.18 -9.04
N THR A 13 -0.24 4.53 -9.70
CA THR A 13 0.85 3.81 -9.05
C THR A 13 2.17 4.33 -9.57
N PHE A 14 3.16 4.41 -8.70
CA PHE A 14 4.52 4.78 -9.06
C PHE A 14 5.49 3.92 -8.26
N GLN A 15 6.55 3.48 -8.93
CA GLN A 15 7.65 2.78 -8.30
C GLN A 15 8.96 3.16 -8.99
N ARG A 16 10.01 3.38 -8.20
CA ARG A 16 11.36 3.62 -8.69
C ARG A 16 12.38 2.98 -7.76
N ALA A 17 13.34 2.26 -8.35
CA ALA A 17 14.43 1.66 -7.61
C ALA A 17 15.44 2.70 -7.14
N LYS A 18 16.08 2.42 -6.01
CA LYS A 18 17.22 3.16 -5.46
C LYS A 18 18.38 3.26 -6.45
N LEU A 19 19.15 4.36 -6.35
CA LEU A 19 20.40 4.57 -7.08
C LEU A 19 21.30 3.31 -7.08
N LEU A 20 21.78 2.95 -8.27
CA LEU A 20 22.65 1.79 -8.57
C LEU A 20 22.03 0.42 -8.26
N GLN A 21 20.74 0.33 -7.95
CA GLN A 21 20.05 -0.96 -7.79
C GLN A 21 19.32 -1.36 -9.08
N GLN A 22 19.46 -2.63 -9.45
CA GLN A 22 18.70 -3.22 -10.56
C GLN A 22 17.28 -3.63 -10.16
N TYR A 23 17.07 -3.90 -8.87
CA TYR A 23 15.79 -4.33 -8.31
C TYR A 23 15.33 -3.31 -7.29
N CYS A 24 14.04 -2.97 -7.35
CA CYS A 24 13.37 -2.22 -6.30
C CYS A 24 13.07 -3.17 -5.13
N GLY A 25 13.49 -2.78 -3.92
CA GLY A 25 13.18 -3.49 -2.67
C GLY A 25 11.71 -3.39 -2.26
N ASP A 26 10.98 -2.40 -2.80
CA ASP A 26 9.54 -2.28 -2.63
C ASP A 26 8.77 -3.12 -3.66
N ILE A 27 7.66 -3.71 -3.26
CA ILE A 27 6.66 -4.30 -4.17
C ILE A 27 5.26 -4.00 -3.66
N PHE A 28 4.36 -3.66 -4.58
CA PHE A 28 2.94 -3.48 -4.28
C PHE A 28 2.07 -4.45 -5.09
N TYR A 29 0.85 -4.66 -4.61
CA TYR A 29 -0.17 -5.43 -5.30
C TYR A 29 -1.54 -4.83 -5.03
N ASN A 30 -2.34 -4.68 -6.09
CA ASN A 30 -3.73 -4.28 -6.01
C ASN A 30 -4.60 -5.41 -6.54
N TYR A 31 -5.68 -5.70 -5.84
CA TYR A 31 -6.72 -6.63 -6.25
C TYR A 31 -8.07 -5.96 -6.09
N GLU A 32 -8.96 -6.20 -7.03
CA GLU A 32 -10.30 -5.62 -7.02
C GLU A 32 -11.30 -6.62 -7.57
N ASN A 33 -12.46 -6.70 -6.93
CA ASN A 33 -13.64 -7.37 -7.44
C ASN A 33 -14.86 -6.45 -7.23
N ASP A 34 -16.07 -6.94 -7.50
CA ASP A 34 -17.28 -6.12 -7.41
C ASP A 34 -17.59 -5.59 -6.00
N ASN A 35 -17.06 -6.22 -4.95
CA ASN A 35 -17.41 -5.94 -3.55
C ASN A 35 -16.27 -5.28 -2.76
N GLN A 36 -15.02 -5.50 -3.17
CA GLN A 36 -13.88 -5.05 -2.39
C GLN A 36 -12.67 -4.66 -3.25
N PHE A 37 -11.83 -3.82 -2.64
CA PHE A 37 -10.50 -3.48 -3.12
C PHE A 37 -9.46 -3.81 -2.05
N LEU A 38 -8.38 -4.46 -2.45
CA LEU A 38 -7.22 -4.76 -1.63
C LEU A 38 -6.00 -4.03 -2.22
N CYS A 39 -5.22 -3.36 -1.37
CA CYS A 39 -3.90 -2.87 -1.72
C CYS A 39 -2.89 -3.30 -0.66
N VAL A 40 -1.77 -3.86 -1.12
CA VAL A 40 -0.64 -4.26 -0.30
C VAL A 40 0.60 -3.53 -0.78
N LEU A 41 1.39 -3.02 0.16
CA LEU A 41 2.72 -2.51 -0.10
C LEU A 41 3.69 -3.14 0.91
N ALA A 42 4.75 -3.73 0.37
CA ALA A 42 5.86 -4.31 1.13
C ALA A 42 7.17 -3.60 0.75
N ASP A 43 7.91 -3.16 1.75
CA ASP A 43 9.27 -2.62 1.67
C ASP A 43 10.22 -3.67 2.27
N GLY A 44 10.97 -4.35 1.41
CA GLY A 44 11.93 -5.36 1.80
C GLY A 44 13.16 -4.74 2.47
N LEU A 45 13.61 -5.30 3.59
CA LEU A 45 14.68 -4.68 4.36
C LEU A 45 15.99 -4.53 3.57
N GLY A 46 16.51 -3.31 3.56
CA GLY A 46 17.73 -2.94 2.85
C GLY A 46 17.40 -2.41 1.46
N SER A 47 18.09 -2.92 0.43
CA SER A 47 17.81 -2.58 -0.98
C SER A 47 18.35 -3.67 -1.90
N GLY A 48 17.99 -3.59 -3.18
CA GLY A 48 18.45 -4.49 -4.23
C GLY A 48 17.76 -5.86 -4.19
N HIS A 49 18.41 -6.87 -4.77
CA HIS A 49 17.79 -8.17 -5.05
C HIS A 49 17.21 -8.86 -3.81
N GLU A 50 17.95 -8.88 -2.69
CA GLU A 50 17.50 -9.56 -1.48
C GLU A 50 16.28 -8.89 -0.80
N ALA A 51 16.22 -7.55 -0.87
CA ALA A 51 15.04 -6.80 -0.42
C ALA A 51 13.85 -7.13 -1.31
N HIS A 52 14.06 -7.12 -2.63
CA HIS A 52 13.05 -7.49 -3.61
C HIS A 52 12.51 -8.91 -3.37
N VAL A 53 13.38 -9.89 -3.12
CA VAL A 53 12.96 -11.28 -2.82
C VAL A 53 12.08 -11.35 -1.57
N ALA A 54 12.43 -10.60 -0.52
CA ALA A 54 11.64 -10.54 0.72
C ALA A 54 10.26 -9.91 0.49
N ALA A 55 10.20 -8.74 -0.17
CA ALA A 55 8.93 -8.10 -0.54
C ALA A 55 8.09 -8.98 -1.49
N LYS A 56 8.75 -9.70 -2.41
CA LYS A 56 8.07 -10.58 -3.36
C LYS A 56 7.42 -11.77 -2.66
N ALA A 57 8.05 -12.35 -1.65
CA ALA A 57 7.46 -13.44 -0.88
C ALA A 57 6.14 -13.02 -0.19
N VAL A 58 6.07 -11.78 0.31
CA VAL A 58 4.82 -11.21 0.85
C VAL A 58 3.75 -11.15 -0.24
N ILE A 59 4.08 -10.52 -1.37
CA ILE A 59 3.11 -10.28 -2.44
C ILE A 59 2.64 -11.56 -3.12
N ASP A 60 3.54 -12.52 -3.34
CA ASP A 60 3.20 -13.84 -3.87
C ASP A 60 2.29 -14.62 -2.92
N THR A 61 2.42 -14.40 -1.60
CA THR A 61 1.53 -15.02 -0.60
C THR A 61 0.13 -14.42 -0.67
N VAL A 62 0.02 -13.09 -0.71
CA VAL A 62 -1.26 -12.39 -0.86
C VAL A 62 -1.99 -12.79 -2.14
N LYS A 63 -1.27 -12.93 -3.25
CA LYS A 63 -1.85 -13.29 -4.56
C LYS A 63 -2.55 -14.65 -4.59
N LYS A 64 -2.21 -15.57 -3.69
CA LYS A 64 -2.83 -16.90 -3.63
C LYS A 64 -4.27 -16.84 -3.15
N GLU A 65 -4.55 -15.96 -2.20
CA GLU A 65 -5.84 -15.86 -1.50
C GLU A 65 -6.14 -14.38 -1.19
N PRO A 66 -6.41 -13.53 -2.21
CA PRO A 66 -6.54 -12.09 -2.02
C PRO A 66 -7.78 -11.67 -1.19
N GLU A 67 -8.71 -12.60 -0.96
CA GLU A 67 -9.94 -12.36 -0.18
C GLU A 67 -9.84 -12.82 1.28
N GLU A 68 -8.70 -13.39 1.69
CA GLU A 68 -8.45 -13.89 3.06
C GLU A 68 -8.67 -12.82 4.14
N ASP A 69 -8.93 -13.23 5.37
CA ASP A 69 -8.85 -12.34 6.53
C ASP A 69 -7.47 -11.64 6.60
N LEU A 70 -7.44 -10.34 6.91
CA LEU A 70 -6.19 -9.58 6.82
C LEU A 70 -5.17 -9.99 7.88
N VAL A 71 -5.61 -10.44 9.06
CA VAL A 71 -4.71 -10.89 10.11
C VAL A 71 -4.09 -12.23 9.70
N LEU A 72 -4.90 -13.16 9.21
CA LEU A 72 -4.42 -14.45 8.71
C LEU A 72 -3.48 -14.28 7.51
N MET A 73 -3.82 -13.40 6.56
CA MET A 73 -2.97 -13.03 5.43
C MET A 73 -1.60 -12.51 5.90
N MET A 74 -1.58 -11.66 6.92
CA MET A 74 -0.33 -11.15 7.50
C MET A 74 0.47 -12.25 8.21
N GLU A 75 -0.19 -13.22 8.86
CA GLU A 75 0.45 -14.40 9.45
C GLU A 75 1.10 -15.30 8.38
N HIS A 76 0.40 -15.56 7.27
CA HIS A 76 0.94 -16.31 6.14
C HIS A 76 2.12 -15.57 5.49
N CYS A 77 2.02 -14.26 5.31
CA CYS A 77 3.14 -13.44 4.83
C CYS A 77 4.34 -13.52 5.77
N ASN A 78 4.12 -13.50 7.08
CA ASN A 78 5.18 -13.63 8.07
C ASN A 78 5.86 -15.01 7.98
N GLN A 79 5.11 -16.09 7.77
CA GLN A 79 5.69 -17.42 7.59
C GLN A 79 6.52 -17.50 6.30
N ALA A 80 5.99 -16.96 5.20
CA ALA A 80 6.65 -16.98 3.89
C ALA A 80 7.97 -16.21 3.85
N ILE A 81 8.13 -15.19 4.71
CA ILE A 81 9.34 -14.37 4.77
C ILE A 81 10.43 -14.96 5.68
N SER A 82 10.15 -16.07 6.37
CA SER A 82 11.11 -16.71 7.28
C SER A 82 12.41 -17.09 6.57
N GLY A 83 13.55 -16.66 7.11
CA GLY A 83 14.87 -16.88 6.50
C GLY A 83 15.24 -15.89 5.39
N LEU A 84 14.34 -14.98 5.01
CA LEU A 84 14.63 -13.85 4.12
C LEU A 84 15.02 -12.62 4.95
N ARG A 85 15.36 -11.51 4.29
CA ARG A 85 15.73 -10.25 4.96
C ARG A 85 14.64 -9.67 5.86
N GLY A 86 13.38 -9.98 5.58
CA GLY A 86 12.22 -9.38 6.21
C GLY A 86 11.68 -8.17 5.45
N ALA A 87 10.50 -7.68 5.84
CA ALA A 87 9.85 -6.55 5.17
C ALA A 87 8.93 -5.77 6.11
N ALA A 88 8.88 -4.45 5.94
CA ALA A 88 7.76 -3.65 6.45
C ALA A 88 6.58 -3.78 5.47
N VAL A 89 5.37 -3.92 6.00
CA VAL A 89 4.18 -4.24 5.19
C VAL A 89 2.98 -3.47 5.70
N ALA A 90 2.18 -2.93 4.79
CA ALA A 90 0.81 -2.55 5.08
C ALA A 90 -0.16 -3.13 4.06
N ILE A 91 -1.31 -3.56 4.56
CA ILE A 91 -2.42 -4.11 3.80
C ILE A 91 -3.66 -3.27 4.13
N ILE A 92 -4.32 -2.75 3.09
CA ILE A 92 -5.65 -2.17 3.19
C ILE A 92 -6.65 -3.01 2.42
N ARG A 93 -7.85 -3.14 2.97
CA ARG A 93 -9.01 -3.67 2.27
C ARG A 93 -10.19 -2.73 2.46
N ALA A 94 -10.74 -2.23 1.36
CA ALA A 94 -11.98 -1.48 1.35
C ALA A 94 -13.13 -2.38 0.91
N ASP A 95 -14.19 -2.41 1.71
CA ASP A 95 -15.45 -3.07 1.40
C ASP A 95 -16.44 -2.00 0.91
N PHE A 96 -16.93 -2.15 -0.32
CA PHE A 96 -17.74 -1.14 -0.99
C PHE A 96 -19.15 -1.05 -0.44
N ASP A 97 -19.70 -2.16 0.05
CA ASP A 97 -21.07 -2.22 0.57
C ASP A 97 -21.17 -1.55 1.94
N THR A 98 -20.24 -1.88 2.84
CA THR A 98 -20.20 -1.37 4.21
C THR A 98 -19.44 -0.05 4.36
N LYS A 99 -18.71 0.36 3.32
CA LYS A 99 -17.84 1.55 3.31
C LYS A 99 -16.77 1.53 4.40
N LYS A 100 -16.30 0.33 4.76
CA LYS A 100 -15.27 0.11 5.77
C LYS A 100 -13.93 -0.16 5.11
N LEU A 101 -12.90 0.47 5.65
CA LEU A 101 -11.51 0.21 5.31
C LEU A 101 -10.81 -0.48 6.47
N SER A 102 -10.49 -1.75 6.28
CA SER A 102 -9.65 -2.54 7.19
C SER A 102 -8.18 -2.29 6.86
N TYR A 103 -7.36 -2.11 7.88
CA TYR A 103 -5.92 -1.85 7.80
C TYR A 103 -5.16 -2.77 8.75
N VAL A 104 -4.13 -3.44 8.23
CA VAL A 104 -3.12 -4.14 9.03
C VAL A 104 -1.76 -3.63 8.57
N GLY A 105 -0.92 -3.18 9.51
CA GLY A 105 0.39 -2.60 9.19
C GLY A 105 1.45 -2.93 10.23
N LEU A 106 2.65 -3.22 9.74
CA LEU A 106 3.85 -3.46 10.52
C LEU A 106 5.04 -2.76 9.86
N GLY A 107 5.68 -1.86 10.59
CA GLY A 107 6.84 -1.10 10.14
C GLY A 107 6.51 0.33 9.70
N ASN A 108 7.24 0.79 8.70
CA ASN A 108 7.33 2.19 8.26
C ASN A 108 6.39 2.56 7.09
N ILE A 109 5.69 1.59 6.48
CA ILE A 109 4.70 1.87 5.42
C ILE A 109 3.58 2.74 5.96
N ARG A 110 3.25 3.81 5.23
CA ARG A 110 2.27 4.82 5.66
C ARG A 110 1.02 4.76 4.80
N PHE A 111 -0.13 4.95 5.45
CA PHE A 111 -1.42 5.12 4.80
C PHE A 111 -2.10 6.40 5.28
N TYR A 112 -2.65 7.15 4.34
CA TYR A 112 -3.43 8.35 4.56
C TYR A 112 -4.71 8.28 3.74
N MET A 113 -5.80 8.76 4.31
CA MET A 113 -7.08 8.90 3.62
C MET A 113 -7.71 10.23 3.97
N VAL A 114 -8.33 10.88 2.98
CA VAL A 114 -9.08 12.11 3.16
C VAL A 114 -10.51 11.91 2.63
N ASP A 115 -11.49 12.31 3.43
CA ASP A 115 -12.89 12.38 2.99
C ASP A 115 -13.21 13.67 2.24
N ASN A 116 -14.39 13.73 1.63
CA ASN A 116 -14.89 14.90 0.91
C ASN A 116 -15.08 16.16 1.80
N HIS A 117 -14.96 16.05 3.12
CA HIS A 117 -14.95 17.19 4.05
C HIS A 117 -13.54 17.55 4.53
N ALA A 118 -12.50 17.06 3.84
CA ALA A 118 -11.11 17.26 4.19
C ALA A 118 -10.73 16.71 5.58
N LYS A 119 -11.43 15.71 6.11
CA LYS A 119 -11.00 14.99 7.32
C LYS A 119 -9.90 14.01 6.94
N LEU A 120 -8.71 14.17 7.55
CA LEU A 120 -7.58 13.26 7.36
C LEU A 120 -7.63 12.12 8.39
N SER A 121 -7.57 10.89 7.91
CA SER A 121 -7.51 9.65 8.69
C SER A 121 -6.23 8.90 8.35
N PHE A 122 -5.50 8.42 9.36
CA PHE A 122 -4.26 7.64 9.18
C PHE A 122 -4.08 6.66 10.34
N PRO A 123 -4.20 5.35 10.12
CA PRO A 123 -3.94 4.34 11.12
C PRO A 123 -2.42 4.18 11.30
N LEU A 124 -1.97 4.05 12.55
CA LEU A 124 -0.55 3.81 12.82
C LEU A 124 -0.18 2.34 12.62
N SER A 125 0.91 2.04 11.93
CA SER A 125 1.49 0.69 11.93
C SER A 125 1.96 0.28 13.33
N THR A 126 1.96 -1.02 13.61
CA THR A 126 2.77 -1.57 14.71
C THR A 126 4.25 -1.42 14.35
N THR A 127 5.13 -1.17 15.32
CA THR A 127 6.57 -1.07 15.06
C THR A 127 7.19 -2.45 14.78
N GLY A 128 8.28 -2.49 14.02
CA GLY A 128 8.97 -3.73 13.64
C GLY A 128 8.83 -4.05 12.16
N PHE A 129 9.04 -5.31 11.80
CA PHE A 129 8.94 -5.82 10.42
C PHE A 129 8.68 -7.33 10.44
N LEU A 130 8.14 -7.85 9.33
CA LEU A 130 7.90 -9.29 9.17
C LEU A 130 9.24 -10.01 9.06
N SER A 131 9.43 -11.07 9.83
CA SER A 131 10.73 -11.76 9.95
C SER A 131 10.61 -13.28 10.13
N GLY A 132 9.41 -13.83 10.07
CA GLY A 132 9.16 -15.23 10.44
C GLY A 132 9.03 -15.48 11.95
N LYS A 133 9.39 -14.51 12.80
CA LYS A 133 9.19 -14.61 14.25
C LYS A 133 7.70 -14.47 14.60
N ARG A 134 7.25 -15.17 15.64
CA ARG A 134 5.89 -15.05 16.15
C ARG A 134 5.60 -13.59 16.55
N GLN A 135 4.53 -13.03 16.00
CA GLN A 135 4.06 -11.67 16.25
C GLN A 135 2.54 -11.65 16.27
N HIS A 136 1.94 -10.65 16.91
CA HIS A 136 0.50 -10.45 16.93
C HIS A 136 0.15 -9.24 16.05
N PHE A 137 -0.65 -9.47 15.02
CA PHE A 137 -1.12 -8.41 14.14
C PHE A 137 -2.43 -7.84 14.65
N LYS A 138 -2.61 -6.53 14.49
CA LYS A 138 -3.82 -5.81 14.92
C LYS A 138 -4.47 -5.17 13.70
N GLN A 139 -5.68 -5.62 13.39
CA GLN A 139 -6.52 -4.94 12.42
C GLN A 139 -7.09 -3.66 13.02
N LYS A 140 -7.11 -2.60 12.21
CA LYS A 140 -7.78 -1.33 12.47
C LYS A 140 -8.84 -1.14 11.41
N VAL A 141 -9.96 -0.51 11.79
CA VAL A 141 -11.06 -0.23 10.86
C VAL A 141 -11.29 1.27 10.84
N LEU A 142 -11.39 1.82 9.64
CA LEU A 142 -11.77 3.19 9.35
C LEU A 142 -13.02 3.16 8.47
N GLU A 143 -13.73 4.28 8.41
CA GLU A 143 -14.82 4.47 7.44
C GLU A 143 -14.31 5.39 6.33
N PHE A 144 -14.57 5.02 5.08
CA PHE A 144 -14.37 5.89 3.94
C PHE A 144 -15.71 6.43 3.46
N LYS A 145 -15.70 7.63 2.89
CA LYS A 145 -16.88 8.20 2.24
C LYS A 145 -16.75 8.02 0.74
N PRO A 146 -17.87 8.09 0.00
CA PRO A 146 -17.78 8.12 -1.44
C PRO A 146 -16.90 9.29 -1.91
N GLY A 147 -16.08 9.04 -2.92
CA GLY A 147 -15.09 9.98 -3.43
C GLY A 147 -13.87 10.23 -2.53
N SER A 148 -13.74 9.56 -1.38
CA SER A 148 -12.55 9.64 -0.52
C SER A 148 -11.29 9.29 -1.30
N LYS A 149 -10.21 10.07 -1.11
CA LYS A 149 -8.89 9.80 -1.70
C LYS A 149 -7.95 9.21 -0.67
N PHE A 150 -7.11 8.28 -1.08
CA PHE A 150 -6.11 7.67 -0.22
C PHE A 150 -4.72 7.68 -0.86
N LEU A 151 -3.68 7.59 -0.02
CA LEU A 151 -2.29 7.39 -0.38
C LEU A 151 -1.68 6.33 0.53
N ILE A 152 -1.10 5.30 -0.05
CA ILE A 152 -0.19 4.37 0.63
C ILE A 152 1.20 4.54 0.03
N HIS A 153 2.25 4.57 0.85
CA HIS A 153 3.61 4.75 0.37
C HIS A 153 4.68 4.15 1.29
N SER A 154 5.82 3.76 0.71
CA SER A 154 7.05 3.38 1.42
C SER A 154 7.76 4.62 1.97
N ASP A 155 8.71 4.45 2.86
CA ASP A 155 9.38 5.57 3.53
C ASP A 155 10.36 6.35 2.62
N GLY A 156 10.73 5.78 1.47
CA GLY A 156 11.44 6.51 0.41
C GLY A 156 10.67 7.71 -0.14
N LEU A 157 9.34 7.75 0.03
CA LEU A 157 8.54 8.94 -0.27
C LEU A 157 8.38 9.84 0.98
N VAL A 158 8.97 11.03 0.93
CA VAL A 158 8.85 12.04 1.98
C VAL A 158 7.98 13.22 1.51
N LEU A 159 6.73 13.27 1.97
CA LEU A 159 5.80 14.35 1.64
C LEU A 159 5.58 15.31 2.81
N LYS A 160 5.93 16.58 2.61
CA LYS A 160 5.50 17.68 3.48
C LYS A 160 4.06 18.04 3.10
N LYS A 161 3.11 17.93 4.04
CA LYS A 161 1.67 18.26 3.86
C LYS A 161 0.90 17.32 2.93
N VAL A 162 0.93 16.00 3.20
CA VAL A 162 0.17 14.97 2.47
C VAL A 162 -1.31 15.34 2.22
N LYS A 163 -1.96 16.00 3.21
CA LYS A 163 -3.35 16.44 3.11
C LYS A 163 -3.61 17.31 1.87
N ASN A 164 -2.68 18.19 1.48
CA ASN A 164 -2.86 19.09 0.35
C ASN A 164 -3.00 18.35 -0.97
N TYR A 165 -2.26 17.25 -1.15
CA TYR A 165 -2.36 16.41 -2.35
C TYR A 165 -3.70 15.67 -2.38
N LEU A 166 -4.14 15.14 -1.24
CA LEU A 166 -5.38 14.39 -1.12
C LEU A 166 -6.64 15.27 -1.15
N THR A 167 -6.58 16.53 -0.71
CA THR A 167 -7.71 17.48 -0.83
C THR A 167 -7.75 18.21 -2.17
N SER A 168 -6.74 18.04 -3.03
CA SER A 168 -6.70 18.69 -4.34
C SER A 168 -7.90 18.29 -5.19
N SER A 169 -8.44 19.22 -5.98
CA SER A 169 -9.51 18.94 -6.95
C SER A 169 -9.03 18.12 -8.15
N LEU A 170 -7.72 17.93 -8.30
CA LEU A 170 -7.13 17.11 -9.34
C LEU A 170 -7.56 15.63 -9.24
N CYS A 171 -7.78 14.98 -10.38
CA CYS A 171 -7.97 13.52 -10.42
C CYS A 171 -6.71 12.78 -9.96
N VAL A 172 -6.84 11.51 -9.60
CA VAL A 172 -5.75 10.71 -9.01
C VAL A 172 -4.50 10.68 -9.88
N VAL A 173 -4.66 10.63 -11.20
CA VAL A 173 -3.55 10.63 -12.17
C VAL A 173 -2.75 11.93 -12.11
N LYS A 174 -3.44 13.08 -12.15
CA LYS A 174 -2.78 14.40 -12.08
C LYS A 174 -2.13 14.64 -10.72
N THR A 175 -2.78 14.20 -9.64
CA THR A 175 -2.19 14.26 -8.30
C THR A 175 -0.96 13.36 -8.20
N GLY A 176 -1.03 12.15 -8.76
CA GLY A 176 0.07 11.20 -8.85
C GLY A 176 1.30 11.80 -9.54
N HIS A 177 1.12 12.37 -10.73
CA HIS A 177 2.20 13.08 -11.43
C HIS A 177 2.75 14.29 -10.66
N THR A 178 1.91 14.96 -9.85
CA THR A 178 2.38 16.06 -9.00
C THR A 178 3.28 15.56 -7.88
N ILE A 179 2.97 14.39 -7.29
CA ILE A 179 3.80 13.72 -6.28
C ILE A 179 5.10 13.19 -6.94
N GLU A 180 4.99 12.55 -8.08
CA GLU A 180 6.12 12.00 -8.86
C GLU A 180 7.19 13.05 -9.14
N ARG A 181 6.80 14.27 -9.53
CA ARG A 181 7.73 15.37 -9.82
C ARG A 181 8.58 15.83 -8.63
N LEU A 182 8.22 15.41 -7.41
CA LEU A 182 9.00 15.69 -6.20
C LEU A 182 10.09 14.65 -5.96
N ILE A 183 9.99 13.50 -6.64
CA ILE A 183 10.92 12.38 -6.51
C ILE A 183 12.09 12.63 -7.49
N PRO A 184 13.35 12.66 -7.02
CA PRO A 184 14.50 12.76 -7.90
C PRO A 184 14.51 11.65 -8.95
N ASP A 185 15.02 11.94 -10.15
CA ASP A 185 15.25 10.94 -11.20
C ASP A 185 16.08 9.75 -10.69
N ILE A 186 16.97 10.04 -9.74
CA ILE A 186 17.86 9.08 -9.07
C ILE A 186 17.59 9.18 -7.55
N PRO A 187 16.70 8.35 -7.00
CA PRO A 187 16.37 8.42 -5.58
C PRO A 187 17.44 7.72 -4.72
N MET A 188 17.59 8.22 -3.48
CA MET A 188 18.52 7.64 -2.48
C MET A 188 17.95 6.40 -1.78
N ASP A 189 16.69 6.07 -2.04
CA ASP A 189 16.05 4.85 -1.58
C ASP A 189 15.03 4.35 -2.60
N ASP A 190 14.51 3.15 -2.37
CA ASP A 190 13.38 2.64 -3.14
C ASP A 190 12.14 3.50 -2.82
N VAL A 191 11.39 3.89 -3.85
CA VAL A 191 10.23 4.76 -3.67
C VAL A 191 9.02 4.15 -4.36
N THR A 192 8.00 3.83 -3.59
CA THR A 192 6.73 3.31 -4.09
C THR A 192 5.56 4.01 -3.44
N PHE A 193 4.57 4.37 -4.25
CA PHE A 193 3.28 4.83 -3.73
C PHE A 193 2.11 4.43 -4.63
N VAL A 194 0.96 4.26 -4.00
CA VAL A 194 -0.33 4.12 -4.65
C VAL A 194 -1.25 5.20 -4.13
N ILE A 195 -1.76 6.04 -5.04
CA ILE A 195 -2.82 7.00 -4.75
C ILE A 195 -4.10 6.51 -5.42
N GLY A 196 -5.21 6.54 -4.69
CA GLY A 196 -6.49 6.11 -5.24
C GLY A 196 -7.66 6.96 -4.77
N LYS A 197 -8.80 6.77 -5.42
CA LYS A 197 -10.08 7.42 -5.09
C LYS A 197 -11.17 6.35 -5.06
N PHE A 198 -11.87 6.25 -3.95
CA PHE A 198 -13.03 5.37 -3.82
C PHE A 198 -14.21 5.85 -4.68
N PRO A 199 -15.12 4.95 -5.08
CA PRO A 199 -16.30 5.29 -5.88
C PRO A 199 -17.16 6.39 -5.24
N GLU A 200 -17.92 7.12 -6.06
CA GLU A 200 -18.95 8.10 -5.62
C GLU A 200 -20.22 7.44 -5.08
#